data_AF-A0A328B7B2-F1
#
_entry.id   AF-A0A328B7B2-F1
#
_cell.length_a   1.000
_cell.length_b   1.000
_cell.length_c   1.000
_cell.angle_alpha   90.00
_cell.angle_beta   90.00
_cell.angle_gamma   90.00
#
_symmetry.space_group_name_H-M   'P 1'
#
loop_
_entity.id
_entity.type
_entity.pdbx_description
1 polymer ?
#
loop_
_entity_poly.entity_id
_entity_poly.type
_entity_poly.pdbx_seq_one_letter_code
_entity_poly.pdbx_strand_id
1 'polypeptide(L)'
;MTMAPQDFFPALADWVATLDDVWPGVVIKPYFAQWEVGHLLSLALLGGCSILLNLRLIGFGLTDESPSEVQRSTRAWMHLGVVGVILTGLLIGASNAERLYTSEAFTAKMLGLAAALVLTYGVSMPLASADGRGNGAIRIAGVAGLLLWAGSLWVFGVGKLINPGVWHVIFAGGLIVLFVARGRTRIVYAAGLAALVVAQFVTTRLVIDPEDYARLDPTNKAFAWVFAAWILGAIATQLASGGRSAEGTPFTRGLAYAAILVWITTAAAGRWIAFA
;
A
#
# COMPACT_ATOMS: atom_id res chain seq x y z
N MET A 1 9.49 -6.08 -21.01
CA MET A 1 10.25 -4.83 -20.85
C MET A 1 10.29 -4.54 -19.37
N THR A 2 11.43 -4.07 -18.87
CA THR A 2 11.51 -3.55 -17.51
C THR A 2 10.76 -2.22 -17.43
N MET A 3 10.35 -1.82 -16.23
CA MET A 3 9.71 -0.51 -15.99
C MET A 3 10.49 0.28 -14.93
N ALA A 4 11.82 0.31 -15.08
CA ALA A 4 12.68 1.11 -14.23
C ALA A 4 12.75 2.56 -14.76
N PRO A 5 13.06 3.56 -13.91
CA PRO A 5 13.21 4.96 -14.35
C PRO A 5 14.14 5.14 -15.55
N GLN A 6 15.23 4.37 -15.63
CA GLN A 6 16.16 4.38 -16.77
C GLN A 6 15.53 4.04 -18.12
N ASP A 7 14.46 3.23 -18.14
CA ASP A 7 13.78 2.85 -19.37
C ASP A 7 12.98 4.03 -19.94
N PHE A 8 12.57 4.96 -19.08
CA PHE A 8 11.83 6.16 -19.45
C PHE A 8 12.73 7.37 -19.73
N PHE A 9 13.87 7.47 -19.06
CA PHE A 9 14.75 8.64 -19.10
C PHE A 9 16.22 8.33 -19.39
N PRO A 10 16.58 7.45 -20.34
CA PRO A 10 17.92 6.85 -20.46
C PRO A 10 19.08 7.86 -20.55
N ALA A 11 18.82 9.06 -21.08
CA ALA A 11 19.81 10.14 -21.15
C ALA A 11 20.27 10.68 -19.79
N LEU A 12 19.58 10.36 -18.69
CA LEU A 12 19.95 10.77 -17.34
C LEU A 12 20.85 9.76 -16.63
N ALA A 13 21.09 8.56 -17.19
CA ALA A 13 21.80 7.48 -16.51
C ALA A 13 23.19 7.91 -15.99
N ASP A 14 24.02 8.49 -16.87
CA ASP A 14 25.36 8.94 -16.52
C ASP A 14 25.34 10.02 -15.44
N TRP A 15 24.38 10.96 -15.52
CA TRP A 15 24.22 11.99 -14.49
C TRP A 15 23.81 11.38 -13.14
N VAL A 16 22.83 10.46 -13.15
CA VAL A 16 22.34 9.80 -11.93
C VAL A 16 23.43 8.98 -11.24
N ALA A 17 24.30 8.32 -12.02
CA ALA A 17 25.42 7.54 -11.50
C ALA A 17 26.46 8.40 -10.75
N THR A 18 26.44 9.73 -10.92
CA THR A 18 27.34 10.65 -10.19
C THR A 18 26.72 11.24 -8.92
N LEU A 19 25.40 11.09 -8.71
CA LEU A 19 24.66 11.87 -7.71
C LEU A 19 25.04 11.55 -6.26
N ASP A 20 25.46 10.33 -5.97
CA ASP A 20 25.87 9.93 -4.62
C ASP A 20 27.34 10.29 -4.31
N ASP A 21 28.13 10.64 -5.34
CA ASP A 21 29.54 11.05 -5.25
C ASP A 21 29.75 12.58 -5.36
N VAL A 22 28.69 13.35 -5.58
CA VAL A 22 28.74 14.83 -5.58
C VAL A 22 27.89 15.43 -4.46
N TRP A 23 28.03 16.74 -4.22
CA TRP A 23 27.17 17.44 -3.26
C TRP A 23 25.72 17.48 -3.76
N PRO A 24 24.70 17.22 -2.91
CA PRO A 24 24.79 16.94 -1.47
C PRO A 24 24.95 15.45 -1.10
N GLY A 25 24.95 14.52 -2.07
CA GLY A 25 25.04 13.07 -1.86
C GLY A 25 26.17 12.64 -0.93
N VAL A 26 27.39 13.13 -1.15
CA VAL A 26 28.58 12.81 -0.31
C VAL A 26 28.38 13.13 1.17
N VAL A 27 27.64 14.21 1.48
CA VAL A 27 27.38 14.64 2.86
C VAL A 27 26.25 13.82 3.50
N ILE A 28 25.29 13.36 2.69
CA ILE A 28 24.10 12.64 3.16
C ILE A 28 24.40 11.15 3.37
N LYS A 29 25.16 10.55 2.45
CA LYS A 29 25.45 9.10 2.36
C LYS A 29 25.99 8.48 3.66
N PRO A 30 26.91 9.13 4.43
CA PRO A 30 27.41 8.57 5.69
C PRO A 30 26.33 8.39 6.78
N TYR A 31 25.21 9.10 6.68
CA TYR A 31 24.11 9.07 7.66
C TYR A 31 22.91 8.23 7.19
N PHE A 32 23.11 7.38 6.18
CA PHE A 32 22.07 6.56 5.56
C PHE A 32 21.18 5.83 6.57
N ALA A 33 21.78 5.15 7.54
CA ALA A 33 21.05 4.38 8.56
C ALA A 33 20.13 5.26 9.41
N GLN A 34 20.56 6.47 9.76
CA GLN A 34 19.77 7.43 10.53
C GLN A 34 18.56 7.92 9.72
N TRP A 35 18.75 8.16 8.41
CA TRP A 35 17.65 8.51 7.51
C TRP A 35 16.65 7.37 7.37
N GLU A 36 17.11 6.11 7.28
CA GLU A 36 16.24 4.94 7.25
C GLU A 36 15.41 4.81 8.52
N VAL A 37 16.01 4.98 9.71
CA VAL A 37 15.26 4.97 10.97
C VAL A 37 14.18 6.07 10.98
N GLY A 38 14.54 7.28 10.58
CA GLY A 38 13.57 8.39 10.46
C GLY A 38 12.45 8.08 9.48
N HIS A 39 12.76 7.43 8.37
CA HIS A 39 11.79 7.02 7.36
C HIS A 39 10.81 5.97 7.89
N LEU A 40 11.31 4.95 8.58
CA LEU A 40 10.49 3.90 9.18
C LEU A 40 9.57 4.44 10.28
N LEU A 41 10.07 5.34 11.14
CA LEU A 41 9.26 6.02 12.15
C LEU A 41 8.16 6.86 11.50
N SER A 42 8.49 7.58 10.42
CA SER A 42 7.51 8.37 9.68
C SER A 42 6.44 7.50 9.01
N LEU A 43 6.83 6.34 8.45
CA LEU A 43 5.91 5.36 7.89
C LEU A 43 5.00 4.75 8.96
N ALA A 44 5.53 4.42 10.14
CA ALA A 44 4.74 3.87 11.25
C ALA A 44 3.70 4.88 11.74
N LEU A 45 4.10 6.15 11.93
CA LEU A 45 3.20 7.24 12.31
C LEU A 45 2.10 7.45 11.27
N LEU A 46 2.50 7.55 9.99
CA LEU A 46 1.61 7.77 8.87
C LEU A 46 0.62 6.62 8.67
N GLY A 47 1.13 5.39 8.70
CA GLY A 47 0.33 4.17 8.60
C GLY A 47 -0.68 4.05 9.74
N GLY A 48 -0.25 4.33 10.98
CA GLY A 48 -1.14 4.34 12.14
C GLY A 48 -2.27 5.36 12.02
N CYS A 49 -1.94 6.61 11.66
CA CYS A 49 -2.95 7.65 11.44
C CYS A 49 -3.92 7.30 10.31
N SER A 50 -3.40 6.78 9.19
CA SER A 50 -4.20 6.34 8.05
C SER A 50 -5.14 5.19 8.41
N ILE A 51 -4.65 4.17 9.12
CA ILE A 51 -5.48 3.04 9.56
C ILE A 51 -6.60 3.53 10.49
N LEU A 52 -6.29 4.34 11.50
CA LEU A 52 -7.29 4.85 12.44
C LEU A 52 -8.38 5.66 11.73
N LEU A 53 -7.99 6.61 10.89
CA LEU A 53 -8.92 7.48 10.17
C LEU A 53 -9.80 6.69 9.19
N ASN A 54 -9.19 5.78 8.41
CA ASN A 54 -9.92 5.04 7.38
C ASN A 54 -10.77 3.91 7.96
N LEU A 55 -10.34 3.23 9.04
CA LEU A 55 -11.22 2.33 9.78
C LEU A 55 -12.44 3.08 10.30
N ARG A 56 -12.24 4.31 10.82
CA ARG A 56 -13.36 5.13 11.26
C ARG A 56 -14.34 5.47 10.13
N LEU A 57 -13.83 5.80 8.95
CA LEU A 57 -14.62 6.01 7.73
C LEU A 57 -15.34 4.75 7.23
N ILE A 58 -14.81 3.56 7.52
CA ILE A 58 -15.48 2.29 7.23
C ILE A 58 -16.61 2.01 8.24
N GLY A 59 -16.60 2.69 9.40
CA GLY A 59 -17.56 2.53 10.50
C GLY A 59 -17.05 1.62 11.63
N PHE A 60 -15.72 1.49 11.77
CA PHE A 60 -15.06 0.60 12.75
C PHE A 60 -13.92 1.33 13.48
N GLY A 61 -13.41 0.74 14.56
CA GLY A 61 -12.36 1.37 15.37
C GLY A 61 -12.95 2.40 16.34
N LEU A 62 -12.53 3.66 16.24
CA LEU A 62 -12.91 4.76 17.15
C LEU A 62 -14.34 5.27 16.91
N THR A 63 -15.34 4.39 17.01
CA THR A 63 -16.73 4.69 16.62
C THR A 63 -17.48 5.61 17.59
N ASP A 64 -16.95 5.84 18.79
CA ASP A 64 -17.53 6.75 19.77
C ASP A 64 -17.31 8.23 19.39
N GLU A 65 -16.28 8.50 18.59
CA GLU A 65 -15.95 9.82 18.05
C GLU A 65 -16.46 9.93 16.61
N SER A 66 -16.81 11.13 16.13
CA SER A 66 -17.14 11.35 14.72
C SER A 66 -15.92 11.22 13.80
N PRO A 67 -16.07 10.95 12.48
CA PRO A 67 -14.95 10.94 11.56
C PRO A 67 -14.18 12.26 11.54
N SER A 68 -14.87 13.40 11.72
CA SER A 68 -14.23 14.71 11.76
C SER A 68 -13.41 14.95 13.03
N GLU A 69 -13.82 14.41 14.19
CA GLU A 69 -13.03 14.43 15.42
C GLU A 69 -11.75 13.60 15.29
N VAL A 70 -11.86 12.37 14.77
CA VAL A 70 -10.68 11.52 14.49
C VAL A 70 -9.74 12.20 13.50
N GLN A 71 -10.29 12.85 12.46
CA GLN A 71 -9.51 13.62 11.49
C GLN A 71 -8.72 14.75 12.17
N ARG A 72 -9.36 15.56 13.02
CA ARG A 72 -8.71 16.68 13.70
C ARG A 72 -7.58 16.19 14.60
N SER A 73 -7.82 15.12 15.35
CA SER A 73 -6.85 14.53 16.28
C SER A 73 -5.65 13.89 15.57
N THR A 74 -5.84 13.33 14.37
CA THR A 74 -4.76 12.68 13.61
C THR A 74 -4.10 13.60 12.57
N ARG A 75 -4.71 14.73 12.23
CA ARG A 75 -4.26 15.59 11.11
C ARG A 75 -2.81 16.04 11.22
N ALA A 76 -2.39 16.56 12.37
CA ALA A 76 -1.02 17.05 12.55
C ALA A 76 -0.01 15.91 12.39
N TRP A 77 -0.31 14.74 12.96
CA TRP A 77 0.51 13.54 12.87
C TRP A 77 0.55 12.95 11.46
N MET A 78 -0.56 12.97 10.73
CA MET A 78 -0.63 12.58 9.32
C MET A 78 0.30 13.47 8.47
N HIS A 79 0.21 14.80 8.64
CA HIS A 79 1.08 15.74 7.93
C HIS A 79 2.56 15.54 8.29
N LEU A 80 2.86 15.37 9.58
CA LEU A 80 4.22 15.10 10.05
C LEU A 80 4.77 13.80 9.44
N GLY A 81 3.97 12.73 9.42
CA GLY A 81 4.33 11.46 8.79
C GLY A 81 4.59 11.59 7.29
N VAL A 82 3.73 12.29 6.55
CA VAL A 82 3.94 12.53 5.11
C VAL A 82 5.22 13.33 4.85
N VAL A 83 5.41 14.44 5.56
CA VAL A 83 6.61 15.28 5.42
C VAL A 83 7.85 14.46 5.76
N GLY A 84 7.82 13.71 6.86
CA GLY A 84 8.89 12.83 7.29
C GLY A 84 9.26 11.79 6.24
N VAL A 85 8.27 11.05 5.70
CA VAL A 85 8.48 10.01 4.66
C VAL A 85 9.08 10.61 3.38
N ILE A 86 8.59 11.78 2.94
CA ILE A 86 9.09 12.43 1.73
C ILE A 86 10.53 12.91 1.94
N LEU A 87 10.80 13.68 2.99
CA LEU A 87 12.13 14.24 3.25
C LEU A 87 13.17 13.14 3.45
N THR A 88 12.89 12.19 4.33
CA THR A 88 13.83 11.07 4.57
C THR A 88 13.97 10.18 3.34
N GLY A 89 12.90 9.98 2.56
CA GLY A 89 12.96 9.21 1.31
C GLY A 89 13.86 9.85 0.26
N LEU A 90 13.84 11.19 0.15
CA LEU A 90 14.76 11.93 -0.72
C LEU A 90 16.22 11.80 -0.26
N LEU A 91 16.48 11.87 1.05
CA LEU A 91 17.83 11.70 1.61
C LEU A 91 18.38 10.28 1.39
N ILE A 92 17.54 9.26 1.63
CA ILE A 92 17.85 7.86 1.33
C ILE A 92 18.16 7.70 -0.16
N GLY A 93 17.35 8.31 -1.03
CA GLY A 93 17.52 8.21 -2.47
C GLY A 93 18.76 8.92 -3.00
N ALA A 94 19.11 10.08 -2.45
CA ALA A 94 20.35 10.78 -2.76
C ALA A 94 21.61 9.97 -2.40
N SER A 95 21.49 9.02 -1.47
CA SER A 95 22.60 8.18 -1.04
C SER A 95 22.84 6.95 -1.93
N ASN A 96 21.88 6.58 -2.79
CA ASN A 96 21.90 5.38 -3.63
C ASN A 96 21.07 5.61 -4.92
N ALA A 97 21.39 6.66 -5.67
CA ALA A 97 20.55 7.12 -6.78
C ALA A 97 20.51 6.14 -7.97
N GLU A 98 21.67 5.61 -8.38
CA GLU A 98 21.79 4.64 -9.49
C GLU A 98 20.93 3.40 -9.23
N ARG A 99 20.95 2.91 -7.99
CA ARG A 99 20.16 1.75 -7.59
C ARG A 99 18.66 1.98 -7.69
N LEU A 100 18.18 3.17 -7.31
CA LEU A 100 16.77 3.50 -7.45
C LEU A 100 16.38 3.64 -8.93
N TYR A 101 17.29 4.17 -9.73
CA TYR A 101 17.07 4.48 -11.14
C TYR A 101 17.00 3.24 -12.04
N THR A 102 17.65 2.17 -11.62
CA THR A 102 17.63 0.84 -12.27
C THR A 102 16.52 -0.07 -11.71
N SER A 103 15.77 0.35 -10.69
CA SER A 103 14.81 -0.49 -9.97
C SER A 103 13.35 -0.31 -10.41
N GLU A 104 12.72 -1.40 -10.87
CA GLU A 104 11.27 -1.45 -11.13
C GLU A 104 10.43 -1.23 -9.86
N ALA A 105 10.92 -1.72 -8.72
CA ALA A 105 10.24 -1.56 -7.42
C ALA A 105 10.18 -0.09 -7.01
N PHE A 106 11.17 0.72 -7.41
CA PHE A 106 11.15 2.16 -7.18
C PHE A 106 10.03 2.83 -7.99
N THR A 107 9.83 2.47 -9.26
CA THR A 107 8.70 2.96 -10.06
C THR A 107 7.35 2.62 -9.41
N ALA A 108 7.17 1.37 -8.97
CA ALA A 108 5.97 0.96 -8.25
C ALA A 108 5.76 1.77 -6.97
N LYS A 109 6.85 2.03 -6.21
CA LYS A 109 6.83 2.85 -4.99
C LYS A 109 6.42 4.29 -5.27
N MET A 110 6.93 4.89 -6.35
CA MET A 110 6.61 6.28 -6.70
C MET A 110 5.16 6.44 -7.15
N LEU A 111 4.63 5.50 -7.96
CA LEU A 111 3.20 5.45 -8.30
C LEU A 111 2.33 5.23 -7.06
N GLY A 112 2.75 4.32 -6.18
CA GLY A 112 2.06 4.03 -4.92
C GLY A 112 2.04 5.23 -3.98
N LEU A 113 3.17 5.96 -3.87
CA LEU A 113 3.26 7.19 -3.08
C LEU A 113 2.33 8.27 -3.64
N ALA A 114 2.33 8.48 -4.95
CA ALA A 114 1.42 9.43 -5.59
C ALA A 114 -0.05 9.06 -5.33
N ALA A 115 -0.41 7.78 -5.50
CA ALA A 115 -1.74 7.27 -5.18
C ALA A 115 -2.09 7.48 -3.70
N ALA A 116 -1.17 7.19 -2.79
CA ALA A 116 -1.37 7.33 -1.36
C ALA A 116 -1.60 8.79 -0.93
N LEU A 117 -0.87 9.73 -1.53
CA LEU A 117 -1.06 11.16 -1.29
C LEU A 117 -2.42 11.64 -1.83
N VAL A 118 -2.79 11.22 -3.04
CA VAL A 118 -4.11 11.53 -3.63
C VAL A 118 -5.24 10.96 -2.79
N LEU A 119 -5.15 9.70 -2.36
CA LEU A 119 -6.16 9.07 -1.52
C LEU A 119 -6.20 9.69 -0.11
N THR A 120 -5.06 10.08 0.47
CA THR A 120 -5.04 10.70 1.80
C THR A 120 -5.63 12.10 1.77
N TYR A 121 -5.13 12.99 0.90
CA TYR A 121 -5.49 14.41 0.89
C TYR A 121 -6.69 14.74 0.00
N GLY A 122 -6.92 13.96 -1.06
CA GLY A 122 -8.06 14.14 -1.96
C GLY A 122 -9.30 13.34 -1.55
N VAL A 123 -9.14 12.30 -0.70
CA VAL A 123 -10.25 11.44 -0.27
C VAL A 123 -10.40 11.37 1.24
N SER A 124 -9.51 10.69 1.96
CA SER A 124 -9.71 10.36 3.38
C SER A 124 -9.87 11.60 4.26
N MET A 125 -8.99 12.59 4.10
CA MET A 125 -9.02 13.83 4.89
C MET A 125 -10.27 14.67 4.61
N PRO A 126 -10.63 15.00 3.35
CA PRO A 126 -11.89 15.69 3.05
C PRO A 126 -13.13 14.90 3.45
N LEU A 127 -13.15 13.60 3.18
CA LEU A 127 -14.30 12.74 3.48
C LEU A 127 -14.55 12.67 5.00
N ALA A 128 -13.49 12.53 5.80
CA ALA A 128 -13.60 12.52 7.25
C ALA A 128 -14.01 13.89 7.80
N SER A 129 -13.48 14.99 7.25
CA SER A 129 -13.91 16.34 7.64
C SER A 129 -15.38 16.64 7.36
N ALA A 130 -15.98 15.92 6.40
CA ALA A 130 -17.39 16.01 6.02
C ALA A 130 -18.25 14.89 6.64
N ASP A 131 -17.76 14.20 7.67
CA ASP A 131 -18.43 13.08 8.35
C ASP A 131 -18.95 12.01 7.39
N GLY A 132 -18.11 11.59 6.44
CA GLY A 132 -18.43 10.54 5.48
C GLY A 132 -19.27 11.00 4.28
N ARG A 133 -19.63 12.29 4.20
CA ARG A 133 -20.40 12.85 3.07
C ARG A 133 -19.46 13.19 1.91
N GLY A 134 -19.39 12.29 0.93
CA GLY A 134 -18.61 12.50 -0.29
C GLY A 134 -19.25 13.52 -1.25
N ASN A 135 -18.41 14.25 -1.98
CA ASN A 135 -18.81 15.15 -3.08
C ASN A 135 -18.18 14.72 -4.41
N GLY A 136 -18.48 15.43 -5.50
CA GLY A 136 -17.95 15.11 -6.84
C GLY A 136 -16.42 15.14 -6.91
N ALA A 137 -15.78 16.12 -6.26
CA ALA A 137 -14.33 16.25 -6.24
C ALA A 137 -13.65 15.06 -5.53
N ILE A 138 -14.20 14.59 -4.41
CA ILE A 138 -13.73 13.39 -3.69
C ILE A 138 -13.82 12.15 -4.59
N ARG A 139 -14.89 12.03 -5.40
CA ARG A 139 -15.03 10.90 -6.33
C ARG A 139 -13.97 10.94 -7.43
N ILE A 140 -13.73 12.12 -8.02
CA ILE A 140 -12.70 12.31 -9.05
C ILE A 140 -11.32 11.97 -8.48
N ALA A 141 -10.98 12.51 -7.30
CA ALA A 141 -9.74 12.20 -6.60
C ALA A 141 -9.63 10.70 -6.27
N GLY A 142 -10.72 10.07 -5.84
CA GLY A 142 -10.78 8.64 -5.59
C GLY A 142 -10.48 7.81 -6.83
N VAL A 143 -11.10 8.12 -7.97
CA VAL A 143 -10.83 7.45 -9.24
C VAL A 143 -9.37 7.65 -9.67
N ALA A 144 -8.86 8.89 -9.61
CA ALA A 144 -7.46 9.17 -9.94
C ALA A 144 -6.49 8.39 -9.04
N GLY A 145 -6.73 8.36 -7.73
CA GLY A 145 -5.93 7.61 -6.77
C GLY A 145 -5.97 6.10 -7.01
N LEU A 146 -7.15 5.54 -7.33
CA LEU A 146 -7.30 4.13 -7.67
C LEU A 146 -6.57 3.76 -8.97
N LEU A 147 -6.60 4.63 -9.99
CA LEU A 147 -5.87 4.40 -11.25
C LEU A 147 -4.34 4.42 -11.03
N LEU A 148 -3.84 5.38 -10.23
CA LEU A 148 -2.43 5.43 -9.87
C LEU A 148 -2.02 4.19 -9.07
N TRP A 149 -2.85 3.74 -8.13
CA TRP A 149 -2.58 2.54 -7.35
C TRP A 149 -2.63 1.28 -8.22
N ALA A 150 -3.57 1.18 -9.16
CA ALA A 150 -3.62 0.10 -10.14
C ALA A 150 -2.34 0.07 -11.00
N GLY A 151 -1.80 1.23 -11.39
CA GLY A 151 -0.50 1.33 -12.05
C GLY A 151 0.65 0.81 -11.18
N SER A 152 0.68 1.16 -9.88
CA SER A 152 1.66 0.63 -8.93
C SER A 152 1.59 -0.90 -8.81
N LEU A 153 0.38 -1.46 -8.66
CA LEU A 153 0.15 -2.91 -8.60
C LEU A 153 0.49 -3.61 -9.92
N TRP A 154 0.24 -2.96 -11.06
CA TRP A 154 0.63 -3.47 -12.37
C TRP A 154 2.14 -3.62 -12.48
N VAL A 155 2.90 -2.58 -12.10
CA VAL A 155 4.37 -2.64 -12.10
C VAL A 155 4.87 -3.79 -11.21
N PHE A 156 4.25 -3.99 -10.05
CA PHE A 156 4.56 -5.15 -9.21
C PHE A 156 4.23 -6.50 -9.84
N GLY A 157 3.10 -6.60 -10.53
CA GLY A 157 2.63 -7.86 -11.11
C GLY A 157 3.52 -8.36 -12.27
N VAL A 158 4.15 -7.45 -13.00
CA VAL A 158 4.98 -7.80 -14.16
C VAL A 158 6.49 -7.73 -13.90
N GLY A 159 6.91 -7.18 -12.76
CA GLY A 159 8.33 -7.06 -12.40
C GLY A 159 8.97 -8.40 -12.03
N LYS A 160 10.22 -8.62 -12.46
CA LYS A 160 10.89 -9.94 -12.41
C LYS A 160 11.19 -10.46 -10.99
N LEU A 161 11.31 -9.57 -10.01
CA LEU A 161 11.77 -9.88 -8.65
C LEU A 161 10.75 -9.55 -7.56
N ILE A 162 9.53 -9.10 -7.91
CA ILE A 162 8.66 -8.37 -6.97
C ILE A 162 7.49 -9.20 -6.40
N ASN A 163 7.56 -10.51 -6.50
CA ASN A 163 6.52 -11.43 -6.00
C ASN A 163 6.17 -11.22 -4.50
N PRO A 164 7.10 -10.90 -3.56
CA PRO A 164 6.74 -10.87 -2.14
C PRO A 164 6.06 -9.57 -1.67
N GLY A 165 6.15 -8.47 -2.42
CA GLY A 165 5.46 -7.22 -2.07
C GLY A 165 3.94 -7.37 -2.09
N VAL A 166 3.42 -8.09 -3.09
CA VAL A 166 1.99 -8.40 -3.24
C VAL A 166 1.46 -9.17 -2.02
N TRP A 167 2.26 -10.09 -1.47
CA TRP A 167 1.88 -10.86 -0.28
C TRP A 167 1.69 -10.00 0.97
N HIS A 168 2.44 -8.91 1.13
CA HIS A 168 2.23 -7.99 2.26
C HIS A 168 0.87 -7.27 2.16
N VAL A 169 0.49 -6.87 0.94
CA VAL A 169 -0.80 -6.21 0.67
C VAL A 169 -1.95 -7.18 0.87
N ILE A 170 -1.81 -8.43 0.37
CA ILE A 170 -2.78 -9.50 0.57
C ILE A 170 -2.96 -9.79 2.06
N PHE A 171 -1.86 -9.97 2.79
CA PHE A 171 -1.90 -10.26 4.22
C PHE A 171 -2.59 -9.14 5.00
N ALA A 172 -2.22 -7.89 4.73
CA ALA A 172 -2.85 -6.74 5.37
C ALA A 172 -4.34 -6.63 5.03
N GLY A 173 -4.71 -6.77 3.75
CA GLY A 173 -6.11 -6.78 3.32
C GLY A 173 -6.91 -7.88 4.02
N GLY A 174 -6.32 -9.06 4.18
CA GLY A 174 -6.95 -10.16 4.89
C GLY A 174 -7.16 -9.89 6.38
N LEU A 175 -6.17 -9.30 7.05
CA LEU A 175 -6.31 -8.90 8.46
C LEU A 175 -7.36 -7.81 8.66
N ILE A 176 -7.43 -6.82 7.75
CA ILE A 176 -8.45 -5.76 7.82
C ILE A 176 -9.84 -6.38 7.64
N VAL A 177 -10.05 -7.23 6.63
CA VAL A 177 -11.34 -7.90 6.44
C VAL A 177 -11.72 -8.73 7.66
N LEU A 178 -10.77 -9.49 8.22
CA LEU A 178 -11.01 -10.28 9.43
C LEU A 178 -11.43 -9.38 10.61
N PHE A 179 -10.77 -8.22 10.78
CA PHE A 179 -11.09 -7.24 11.80
C PHE A 179 -12.48 -6.61 11.61
N VAL A 180 -12.85 -6.27 10.37
CA VAL A 180 -14.10 -5.55 10.08
C VAL A 180 -15.31 -6.49 9.92
N ALA A 181 -15.14 -7.74 9.49
CA ALA A 181 -16.22 -8.72 9.39
C ALA A 181 -16.83 -9.06 10.77
N ARG A 182 -18.13 -9.40 10.84
CA ARG A 182 -18.85 -9.71 12.09
C ARG A 182 -19.69 -10.99 11.98
N GLY A 183 -19.86 -11.70 13.10
CA GLY A 183 -20.72 -12.88 13.19
C GLY A 183 -20.36 -13.96 12.17
N ARG A 184 -21.37 -14.48 11.45
CA ARG A 184 -21.20 -15.60 10.52
C ARG A 184 -20.31 -15.27 9.32
N THR A 185 -20.29 -14.01 8.84
CA THR A 185 -19.42 -13.63 7.71
C THR A 185 -17.95 -13.67 8.10
N ARG A 186 -17.60 -13.29 9.34
CA ARG A 186 -16.23 -13.43 9.87
C ARG A 186 -15.80 -14.90 9.92
N ILE A 187 -16.67 -15.78 10.39
CA ILE A 187 -16.37 -17.22 10.51
C ILE A 187 -16.14 -17.83 9.12
N VAL A 188 -17.04 -17.56 8.17
CA VAL A 188 -16.90 -18.05 6.78
C VAL A 188 -15.63 -17.50 6.15
N TYR A 189 -15.36 -16.20 6.32
CA TYR A 189 -14.14 -15.57 5.81
C TYR A 189 -12.88 -16.20 6.38
N ALA A 190 -12.81 -16.39 7.71
CA ALA A 190 -11.68 -16.98 8.41
C ALA A 190 -11.46 -18.45 8.02
N ALA A 191 -12.53 -19.23 7.90
CA ALA A 191 -12.45 -20.62 7.46
C ALA A 191 -11.92 -20.73 6.02
N GLY A 192 -12.43 -19.89 5.11
CA GLY A 192 -11.93 -19.82 3.73
C GLY A 192 -10.47 -19.36 3.66
N LEU A 193 -10.09 -18.35 4.45
CA LEU A 193 -8.70 -17.89 4.53
C LEU A 193 -7.77 -18.99 5.03
N ALA A 194 -8.15 -19.72 6.08
CA ALA A 194 -7.38 -20.85 6.60
C ALA A 194 -7.26 -21.98 5.55
N ALA A 195 -8.35 -22.31 4.86
CA ALA A 195 -8.33 -23.30 3.78
C ALA A 195 -7.39 -22.89 2.65
N LEU A 196 -7.38 -21.61 2.25
CA LEU A 196 -6.45 -21.09 1.23
C LEU A 196 -4.98 -21.17 1.69
N VAL A 197 -4.70 -20.82 2.94
CA VAL A 197 -3.34 -20.92 3.51
C VAL A 197 -2.87 -22.38 3.52
N VAL A 198 -3.72 -23.31 3.96
CA VAL A 198 -3.41 -24.74 3.96
C VAL A 198 -3.21 -25.24 2.52
N ALA A 199 -4.10 -24.88 1.59
CA ALA A 199 -4.00 -25.28 0.19
C ALA A 199 -2.70 -24.77 -0.44
N GLN A 200 -2.32 -23.51 -0.20
CA GLN A 200 -1.05 -22.96 -0.68
C GLN A 200 0.14 -23.70 -0.07
N PHE A 201 0.13 -23.92 1.25
CA PHE A 201 1.21 -24.61 1.94
C PHE A 201 1.40 -26.04 1.40
N VAL A 202 0.32 -26.81 1.30
CA VAL A 202 0.35 -28.18 0.76
C VAL A 202 0.88 -28.17 -0.66
N THR A 203 0.36 -27.29 -1.52
CA THR A 203 0.76 -27.25 -2.93
C THR A 203 2.23 -26.86 -3.09
N THR A 204 2.69 -25.83 -2.37
CA THR A 204 4.04 -25.26 -2.55
C THR A 204 5.13 -25.96 -1.75
N ARG A 205 4.78 -26.75 -0.72
CA ARG A 205 5.75 -27.42 0.16
C ARG A 205 5.68 -28.95 0.13
N LEU A 206 4.54 -29.53 -0.24
CA LEU A 206 4.34 -30.99 -0.23
C LEU A 206 4.14 -31.58 -1.63
N VAL A 207 3.61 -30.80 -2.59
CA VAL A 207 3.29 -31.30 -3.94
C VAL A 207 4.33 -30.89 -4.97
N ILE A 208 4.77 -29.63 -4.95
CA ILE A 208 5.79 -29.12 -5.86
C ILE A 208 7.14 -29.15 -5.15
N ASP A 209 8.16 -29.64 -5.85
CA ASP A 209 9.54 -29.63 -5.35
C ASP A 209 9.98 -28.19 -5.03
N PRO A 210 10.58 -27.93 -3.85
CA PRO A 210 11.08 -26.61 -3.49
C PRO A 210 12.06 -25.98 -4.48
N GLU A 211 12.75 -26.77 -5.30
CA GLU A 211 13.72 -26.30 -6.30
C GLU A 211 13.08 -26.06 -7.70
N ASP A 212 11.84 -26.49 -7.92
CA ASP A 212 11.13 -26.33 -9.19
C ASP A 212 10.44 -24.95 -9.29
N TYR A 213 11.27 -23.91 -9.43
CA TYR A 213 10.80 -22.52 -9.57
C TYR A 213 9.89 -22.31 -10.78
N ALA A 214 10.06 -23.09 -11.85
CA ALA A 214 9.24 -22.98 -13.06
C ALA A 214 7.76 -23.28 -12.78
N ARG A 215 7.47 -24.19 -11.84
CA ARG A 215 6.10 -24.47 -11.38
C ARG A 215 5.70 -23.66 -10.16
N LEU A 216 6.61 -23.40 -9.22
CA LEU A 216 6.31 -22.63 -8.01
C LEU A 216 5.89 -21.18 -8.30
N ASP A 217 6.59 -20.51 -9.22
CA ASP A 217 6.36 -19.09 -9.47
C ASP A 217 4.97 -18.78 -10.06
N PRO A 218 4.49 -19.47 -11.12
CA PRO A 218 3.12 -19.30 -11.60
C PRO A 218 2.08 -19.79 -10.58
N THR A 219 2.37 -20.84 -9.81
CA THR A 219 1.47 -21.34 -8.75
C THR A 219 1.26 -20.29 -7.65
N ASN A 220 2.33 -19.67 -7.16
CA ASN A 220 2.24 -18.60 -6.17
C ASN A 220 1.47 -17.39 -6.70
N LYS A 221 1.67 -17.01 -7.97
CA LYS A 221 0.90 -15.94 -8.61
C LYS A 221 -0.59 -16.29 -8.69
N ALA A 222 -0.93 -17.53 -9.03
CA ALA A 222 -2.31 -18.01 -9.03
C ALA A 222 -2.94 -17.93 -7.63
N PHE A 223 -2.24 -18.39 -6.58
CA PHE A 223 -2.70 -18.23 -5.21
C PHE A 223 -2.89 -16.76 -4.83
N ALA A 224 -1.96 -15.88 -5.19
CA ALA A 224 -2.08 -14.44 -4.91
C ALA A 224 -3.39 -13.86 -5.49
N TRP A 225 -3.75 -14.24 -6.72
CA TRP A 225 -5.04 -13.86 -7.33
C TRP A 225 -6.24 -14.44 -6.59
N VAL A 226 -6.18 -15.71 -6.18
CA VAL A 226 -7.27 -16.36 -5.43
C VAL A 226 -7.47 -15.69 -4.06
N PHE A 227 -6.39 -15.40 -3.33
CA PHE A 227 -6.45 -14.65 -2.08
C PHE A 227 -7.02 -13.24 -2.29
N ALA A 228 -6.55 -12.53 -3.32
CA ALA A 228 -7.07 -11.21 -3.65
C ALA A 228 -8.57 -11.26 -3.96
N ALA A 229 -9.03 -12.22 -4.77
CA ALA A 229 -10.44 -12.41 -5.08
C ALA A 229 -11.28 -12.74 -3.83
N TRP A 230 -10.76 -13.58 -2.92
CA TRP A 230 -11.41 -13.89 -1.64
C TRP A 230 -11.57 -12.65 -0.75
N ILE A 231 -10.51 -11.84 -0.64
CA ILE A 231 -10.52 -10.59 0.12
C ILE A 231 -11.48 -9.58 -0.50
N LEU A 232 -11.39 -9.36 -1.81
CA LEU A 232 -12.26 -8.41 -2.53
C LEU A 232 -13.72 -8.85 -2.50
N GLY A 233 -13.99 -10.15 -2.61
CA GLY A 233 -15.33 -10.71 -2.45
C GLY A 233 -15.89 -10.44 -1.06
N ALA A 234 -15.10 -10.65 -0.01
CA ALA A 234 -15.49 -10.36 1.36
C ALA A 234 -15.74 -8.85 1.58
N ILE A 235 -14.88 -7.97 1.05
CA ILE A 235 -15.10 -6.52 1.07
C ILE A 235 -16.40 -6.18 0.34
N ALA A 236 -16.63 -6.70 -0.86
CA ALA A 236 -17.85 -6.45 -1.64
C ALA A 236 -19.11 -6.90 -0.90
N THR A 237 -19.11 -8.11 -0.30
CA THR A 237 -20.25 -8.58 0.50
C THR A 237 -20.52 -7.67 1.69
N GLN A 238 -19.49 -7.18 2.38
CA GLN A 238 -19.64 -6.24 3.50
C GLN A 238 -20.15 -4.87 3.05
N LEU A 239 -19.65 -4.36 1.93
CA LEU A 239 -20.10 -3.09 1.36
C LEU A 239 -21.58 -3.17 0.97
N ALA A 240 -22.02 -4.32 0.45
CA ALA A 240 -23.41 -4.59 0.08
C ALA A 240 -24.32 -4.88 1.29
N SER A 241 -23.82 -5.57 2.32
CA SER A 241 -24.61 -5.96 3.50
C SER A 241 -24.64 -4.92 4.61
N GLY A 242 -23.77 -3.91 4.57
CA GLY A 242 -23.77 -2.81 5.53
C GLY A 242 -25.05 -1.99 5.36
N GLY A 243 -25.98 -2.14 6.30
CA GLY A 243 -27.28 -1.46 6.27
C GLY A 243 -27.16 0.07 6.22
N ARG A 244 -28.29 0.74 5.95
CA ARG A 244 -28.43 2.21 5.78
C ARG A 244 -27.99 3.05 7.00
N SER A 245 -27.65 2.41 8.11
CA SER A 245 -27.18 3.01 9.37
C SER A 245 -25.67 3.22 9.44
N ALA A 246 -24.89 2.72 8.46
CA ALA A 246 -23.45 2.98 8.40
C ALA A 246 -23.19 4.38 7.83
N GLU A 247 -22.32 5.16 8.48
CA GLU A 247 -21.91 6.49 8.01
C GLU A 247 -21.21 6.38 6.65
N GLY A 248 -21.88 6.82 5.58
CA GLY A 248 -21.32 6.91 4.23
C GLY A 248 -21.73 5.80 3.24
N THR A 249 -21.50 6.07 1.97
CA THR A 249 -21.85 5.18 0.85
C THR A 249 -20.93 3.95 0.75
N PRO A 250 -21.36 2.84 0.11
CA PRO A 250 -20.47 1.71 -0.19
C PRO A 250 -19.19 2.14 -0.93
N PHE A 251 -19.30 3.08 -1.87
CA PHE A 251 -18.16 3.59 -2.63
C PHE A 251 -17.13 4.30 -1.74
N THR A 252 -17.58 5.19 -0.85
CA THR A 252 -16.70 5.93 0.07
C THR A 252 -16.01 4.99 1.07
N ARG A 253 -16.68 3.94 1.52
CA ARG A 253 -16.06 2.89 2.35
C ARG A 253 -15.02 2.09 1.56
N GLY A 254 -15.29 1.78 0.29
CA GLY A 254 -14.30 1.16 -0.61
C GLY A 254 -13.04 2.02 -0.80
N LEU A 255 -13.18 3.34 -0.91
CA LEU A 255 -12.03 4.23 -0.99
C LEU A 255 -11.21 4.25 0.31
N ALA A 256 -11.86 4.13 1.47
CA ALA A 256 -11.16 4.04 2.75
C ALA A 256 -10.32 2.74 2.86
N TYR A 257 -10.83 1.61 2.35
CA TYR A 257 -10.02 0.39 2.19
C TYR A 257 -8.80 0.61 1.30
N ALA A 258 -9.00 1.22 0.13
CA ALA A 258 -7.91 1.52 -0.80
C ALA A 258 -6.85 2.45 -0.17
N ALA A 259 -7.28 3.46 0.59
CA ALA A 259 -6.39 4.39 1.28
C ALA A 259 -5.53 3.72 2.37
N ILE A 260 -5.99 2.64 3.00
CA ILE A 260 -5.16 1.84 3.90
C ILE A 260 -4.16 1.01 3.09
N LEU A 261 -4.66 0.26 2.11
CA LEU A 261 -3.88 -0.70 1.35
C LEU A 261 -2.79 -0.05 0.49
N VAL A 262 -3.02 1.16 -0.01
CA VAL A 262 -2.05 1.91 -0.82
C VAL A 262 -0.80 2.27 0.00
N TRP A 263 -0.93 2.68 1.28
CA TRP A 263 0.23 2.96 2.13
C TRP A 263 1.04 1.69 2.42
N ILE A 264 0.36 0.56 2.61
CA ILE A 264 1.00 -0.74 2.81
C ILE A 264 1.71 -1.19 1.53
N THR A 265 1.09 -0.98 0.37
CA THR A 265 1.68 -1.24 -0.95
C THR A 265 2.97 -0.45 -1.13
N THR A 266 2.93 0.86 -0.86
CA THR A 266 4.08 1.77 -0.96
C THR A 266 5.19 1.41 0.02
N ALA A 267 4.86 1.04 1.25
CA ALA A 267 5.83 0.61 2.24
C ALA A 267 6.49 -0.73 1.85
N ALA A 268 5.68 -1.70 1.41
CA ALA A 268 6.16 -3.01 0.97
C ALA A 268 7.09 -2.87 -0.24
N ALA A 269 6.81 -1.96 -1.18
CA ALA A 269 7.67 -1.65 -2.32
C ALA A 269 9.11 -1.32 -1.92
N GLY A 270 9.26 -0.56 -0.84
CA GLY A 270 10.55 -0.10 -0.35
C GLY A 270 11.51 -1.23 0.05
N ARG A 271 10.99 -2.33 0.61
CA ARG A 271 11.83 -3.46 1.04
C ARG A 271 12.55 -4.16 -0.11
N TRP A 272 11.98 -4.12 -1.31
CA TRP A 272 12.47 -4.88 -2.46
C TRP A 272 13.48 -4.12 -3.30
N ILE A 273 13.54 -2.79 -3.16
CA ILE A 273 14.63 -1.99 -3.73
C ILE A 273 15.97 -2.49 -3.18
N ALA A 274 16.01 -2.98 -1.93
CA ALA A 274 17.21 -3.51 -1.30
C ALA A 274 17.69 -4.87 -1.86
N PHE A 275 16.91 -5.53 -2.72
CA PHE A 275 17.24 -6.82 -3.33
C PHE A 275 17.25 -6.79 -4.87
N ALA A 276 16.87 -5.66 -5.46
CA ALA A 276 17.02 -5.36 -6.88
C ALA A 276 18.43 -4.84 -7.19
#